data_AF-A0A9W6YRN3-F1
#
_entry.id   AF-A0A9W6YRN3-F1
#
_cell.length_a   1.000
_cell.length_b   1.000
_cell.length_c   1.000
_cell.angle_alpha   90.00
_cell.angle_beta   90.00
_cell.angle_gamma   90.00
#
_symmetry.space_group_name_H-M   'P 1'
#
loop_
_entity.id
_entity.type
_entity.pdbx_description
1 polymer ?
#
loop_
_entity_poly.entity_id
_entity_poly.type
_entity_poly.pdbx_seq_one_letter_code
_entity_poly.pdbx_strand_id
1 'polypeptide(L)'
;MLSNTTSDGSFYSTLINFTDIQAIEAKIAPLSYHLPKSSVIEGLPDGILALIAPLVAYWTYSSFFHIIDEYKLAEKYRIHPSEEMLSRNRVSLPIVIRDVIFQHVIQSVMGYALYCIDPLPTTGYENFEMWQLRNKLPEWIPTTLIYLWYWYGQSLVRMFFAFLIIDSWQFHLHRIMHLNKALYKRFHSRHHQLYVPYAYGALFNDPVEGFLLDTLGTGIASLTTGMTPIECTILYTFSTMKTVDDHCGYSLPFDLFQLLFPNNSIYHDIHHQHFGVKYNFSQPFFTFWDTWFGTTYHGVDEYKTAQEKITLQKYRQFLQERKNKRRNAAIAKKMPEPVSSSSDEDEDIDEKKTN
;
A
#
# COMPACT_ATOMS: atom_id res chain seq x y z
N MET A 1 30.73 43.20 -18.64
CA MET A 1 31.73 42.15 -18.40
C MET A 1 31.34 41.41 -17.13
N LEU A 2 31.21 40.10 -17.28
CA LEU A 2 30.77 39.06 -16.36
C LEU A 2 31.29 39.18 -14.92
N SER A 3 30.44 38.88 -13.94
CA SER A 3 30.80 37.87 -12.93
C SER A 3 29.57 37.14 -12.37
N ASN A 4 29.24 36.06 -13.06
CA ASN A 4 28.73 34.79 -12.55
C ASN A 4 27.90 34.80 -11.25
N THR A 5 26.58 34.78 -11.43
CA THR A 5 25.68 34.02 -10.56
C THR A 5 25.96 32.52 -10.75
N THR A 6 26.94 31.99 -10.02
CA THR A 6 27.02 30.54 -9.79
C THR A 6 26.02 30.22 -8.68
N SER A 7 24.85 29.77 -9.09
CA SER A 7 24.00 28.94 -8.24
C SER A 7 24.72 27.61 -8.00
N ASP A 8 25.74 27.63 -7.13
CA ASP A 8 26.25 26.41 -6.51
C ASP A 8 25.23 25.97 -5.47
N GLY A 9 24.07 25.55 -5.96
CA GLY A 9 23.03 24.88 -5.18
C GLY A 9 23.52 23.49 -4.81
N SER A 10 24.52 23.43 -3.93
CA SER A 10 24.89 22.19 -3.28
C SER A 10 23.64 21.63 -2.59
N PHE A 11 23.47 20.31 -2.59
CA PHE A 11 22.38 19.65 -1.84
C PHE A 11 22.27 20.15 -0.39
N TYR A 12 23.40 20.54 0.21
CA TYR A 12 23.49 21.16 1.53
C TYR A 12 22.74 22.49 1.67
N SER A 13 22.79 23.37 0.67
CA SER A 13 22.06 24.65 0.71
C SER A 13 20.54 24.51 0.56
N THR A 14 20.06 23.34 0.13
CA THR A 14 18.62 23.04 0.04
C THR A 14 18.06 22.56 1.38
N LEU A 15 18.87 21.87 2.18
CA LEU A 15 18.44 21.31 3.47
C LEU A 15 18.64 22.28 4.64
N ILE A 16 19.64 23.17 4.57
CA ILE A 16 20.00 24.05 5.68
C ILE A 16 19.78 25.50 5.28
N ASN A 17 18.98 26.22 6.06
CA ASN A 17 18.87 27.66 5.97
C ASN A 17 19.93 28.33 6.87
N PHE A 18 20.95 28.92 6.26
CA PHE A 18 22.02 29.58 7.02
C PHE A 18 21.57 30.82 7.81
N THR A 19 20.44 31.44 7.44
CA THR A 19 19.84 32.51 8.23
C THR A 19 19.34 31.99 9.57
N ASP A 20 18.73 30.80 9.58
CA ASP A 20 18.27 30.15 10.80
C ASP A 20 19.44 29.72 11.68
N ILE A 21 20.53 29.21 11.08
CA ILE A 21 21.77 28.89 11.82
C ILE A 21 22.29 30.12 12.57
N GLN A 22 22.34 31.29 11.92
CA GLN A 22 22.75 32.53 12.56
C GLN A 22 21.81 32.94 13.71
N ALA A 23 20.50 32.75 13.55
CA ALA A 23 19.53 33.03 14.60
C ALA A 23 19.70 32.09 15.81
N ILE A 24 19.97 30.80 15.57
CA ILE A 24 20.20 29.80 16.62
C ILE A 24 21.49 30.07 17.41
N GLU A 25 22.51 30.66 16.76
CA GLU A 25 23.79 31.02 17.40
C GLU A 25 23.80 32.42 18.02
N ALA A 26 22.71 33.17 17.89
CA ALA A 26 22.63 34.54 18.39
C ALA A 26 22.80 34.60 19.92
N LYS A 27 23.48 35.65 20.41
CA LYS A 27 23.64 35.88 21.85
C LYS A 27 22.32 36.18 22.57
N ILE A 28 21.36 36.72 21.83
CA ILE A 28 20.03 37.07 22.33
C ILE A 28 19.05 36.07 21.73
N ALA A 29 18.09 35.61 22.54
CA ALA A 29 17.08 34.66 22.10
C ALA A 29 16.28 35.21 20.90
N PRO A 30 16.06 34.42 19.84
CA PRO A 30 15.13 34.75 18.77
C PRO A 30 13.72 34.99 19.30
N LEU A 31 12.93 35.78 18.57
CA LEU A 31 11.52 35.96 18.90
C LEU A 31 10.75 34.65 18.66
N SER A 32 9.78 34.38 19.54
CA SER A 32 8.92 33.20 19.46
C SER A 32 7.47 33.62 19.26
N TYR A 33 6.84 33.09 18.23
CA TYR A 33 5.45 33.34 17.89
C TYR A 33 4.70 32.03 17.68
N HIS A 34 3.38 32.04 17.89
CA HIS A 34 2.49 30.92 17.56
C HIS A 34 1.53 31.37 16.47
N LEU A 35 2.00 31.35 15.24
CA LEU A 35 1.21 31.70 14.06
C LEU A 35 0.62 30.43 13.45
N PRO A 36 -0.59 30.46 12.87
CA PRO A 36 -1.11 29.34 12.10
C PRO A 36 -0.11 28.89 11.03
N LYS A 37 0.17 27.59 10.97
CA LYS A 37 1.06 27.02 9.97
C LYS A 37 0.33 26.92 8.63
N SER A 38 0.95 27.43 7.57
CA SER A 38 0.44 27.28 6.21
C SER A 38 0.43 25.81 5.80
N SER A 39 -0.61 25.39 5.08
CA SER A 39 -0.72 24.04 4.52
C SER A 39 0.25 23.84 3.37
N VAL A 40 0.67 22.59 3.15
CA VAL A 40 1.58 22.21 2.06
C VAL A 40 0.92 22.38 0.70
N ILE A 41 -0.38 22.12 0.62
CA ILE A 41 -1.19 22.35 -0.58
C ILE A 41 -2.11 23.54 -0.30
N GLU A 42 -2.01 24.58 -1.13
CA GLU A 42 -2.84 25.78 -0.99
C GLU A 42 -4.33 25.41 -1.03
N GLY A 43 -5.08 25.86 -0.03
CA GLY A 43 -6.52 25.59 0.09
C GLY A 43 -6.90 24.22 0.66
N LEU A 44 -5.93 23.34 0.95
CA LEU A 44 -6.19 22.03 1.55
C LEU A 44 -5.47 21.89 2.90
N PRO A 45 -6.20 21.92 4.03
CA PRO A 45 -5.59 21.72 5.34
C PRO A 45 -4.83 20.39 5.44
N ASP A 46 -3.62 20.41 5.99
CA ASP A 46 -2.75 19.22 6.06
C ASP A 46 -3.42 18.04 6.81
N GLY A 47 -4.28 18.33 7.79
CA GLY A 47 -5.08 17.30 8.47
C GLY A 47 -6.10 16.62 7.55
N ILE A 48 -6.71 17.37 6.63
CA ILE A 48 -7.61 16.80 5.60
C ILE A 48 -6.80 16.05 4.54
N LEU A 49 -5.62 16.55 4.18
CA LEU A 49 -4.71 15.82 3.29
C LEU A 49 -4.35 14.44 3.86
N ALA A 50 -4.10 14.35 5.17
CA ALA A 50 -3.83 13.08 5.85
C ALA A 50 -5.00 12.07 5.78
N LEU A 51 -6.23 12.54 5.58
CA LEU A 51 -7.41 11.68 5.39
C LEU A 51 -7.58 11.25 3.93
N ILE A 52 -7.30 12.15 2.98
CA ILE A 52 -7.51 11.90 1.55
C ILE A 52 -6.39 11.04 0.95
N ALA A 53 -5.14 11.33 1.30
CA ALA A 53 -3.97 10.69 0.70
C ALA A 53 -3.96 9.15 0.77
N PRO A 54 -4.20 8.50 1.94
CA PRO A 54 -4.23 7.04 2.01
C PRO A 54 -5.36 6.42 1.18
N LEU A 55 -6.54 7.07 1.10
CA LEU A 55 -7.64 6.62 0.26
C LEU A 55 -7.26 6.65 -1.22
N VAL A 56 -6.71 7.76 -1.70
CA VAL A 56 -6.24 7.88 -3.08
C VAL A 56 -5.17 6.82 -3.37
N ALA A 57 -4.20 6.66 -2.48
CA ALA A 57 -3.13 5.68 -2.64
C ALA A 57 -3.66 4.24 -2.68
N TYR A 58 -4.62 3.88 -1.83
CA TYR A 58 -5.28 2.58 -1.86
C TYR A 58 -5.85 2.28 -3.25
N TRP A 59 -6.70 3.16 -3.78
CA TRP A 59 -7.38 2.93 -5.05
C TRP A 59 -6.42 2.98 -6.22
N THR A 60 -5.46 3.91 -6.23
CA THR A 60 -4.45 4.00 -7.29
C THR A 60 -3.56 2.76 -7.32
N TYR A 61 -3.04 2.33 -6.18
CA TYR A 61 -2.11 1.20 -6.13
C TYR A 61 -2.83 -0.15 -6.31
N SER A 62 -4.04 -0.30 -5.79
CA SER A 62 -4.88 -1.47 -6.08
C SER A 62 -5.24 -1.56 -7.56
N SER A 63 -5.58 -0.42 -8.18
CA SER A 63 -5.86 -0.36 -9.62
C SER A 63 -4.64 -0.72 -10.45
N PHE A 64 -3.43 -0.29 -10.04
CA PHE A 64 -2.19 -0.66 -10.71
C PHE A 64 -2.01 -2.18 -10.78
N PHE A 65 -2.15 -2.89 -9.65
CA PHE A 65 -2.05 -4.35 -9.66
C PHE A 65 -3.22 -5.03 -10.38
N HIS A 66 -4.43 -4.46 -10.30
CA HIS A 66 -5.57 -4.97 -11.06
C HIS A 66 -5.38 -4.83 -12.57
N ILE A 67 -4.76 -3.74 -13.05
CA ILE A 67 -4.38 -3.59 -14.47
C ILE A 67 -3.33 -4.63 -14.86
N ILE A 68 -2.35 -4.89 -14.00
CA ILE A 68 -1.36 -5.96 -14.25
C ILE A 68 -2.04 -7.32 -14.40
N ASP A 69 -3.02 -7.59 -13.53
CA ASP A 69 -3.82 -8.82 -13.50
C ASP A 69 -4.70 -8.98 -14.75
N GLU A 70 -5.55 -7.99 -15.04
CA GLU A 70 -6.52 -8.05 -16.14
C GLU A 70 -5.83 -8.15 -17.51
N TYR A 71 -4.74 -7.40 -17.70
CA TYR A 71 -3.97 -7.41 -18.95
C TYR A 71 -2.86 -8.46 -18.99
N LYS A 72 -2.71 -9.27 -17.92
CA LYS A 72 -1.73 -10.36 -17.82
C LYS A 72 -0.30 -9.88 -18.13
N LEU A 73 0.07 -8.74 -17.57
CA LEU A 73 1.33 -8.03 -17.88
C LEU A 73 2.55 -8.67 -17.21
N ALA A 74 2.35 -9.31 -16.05
CA ALA A 74 3.41 -9.83 -15.20
C ALA A 74 3.19 -11.30 -14.77
N GLU A 75 2.54 -12.12 -15.61
CA GLU A 75 2.17 -13.51 -15.28
C GLU A 75 3.34 -14.39 -14.78
N LYS A 76 4.57 -14.09 -15.22
CA LYS A 76 5.78 -14.79 -14.73
C LYS A 76 6.01 -14.60 -13.22
N TYR A 77 5.60 -13.47 -12.67
CA TYR A 77 5.83 -13.05 -11.28
C TYR A 77 4.61 -13.23 -10.38
N ARG A 78 3.56 -13.83 -10.92
CA ARG A 78 2.32 -14.10 -10.19
C ARG A 78 2.52 -15.27 -9.22
N ILE A 79 2.01 -15.13 -7.99
CA ILE A 79 2.16 -16.17 -6.97
C ILE A 79 1.26 -17.38 -7.29
N HIS A 80 -0.04 -17.14 -7.54
CA HIS A 80 -1.02 -18.17 -7.89
C HIS A 80 -1.65 -17.90 -9.25
N PRO A 81 -1.89 -18.90 -10.12
CA PRO A 81 -2.60 -18.73 -11.39
C PRO A 81 -3.98 -18.07 -11.24
N SER A 82 -4.43 -17.28 -12.22
CA SER A 82 -5.74 -16.60 -12.16
C SER A 82 -6.92 -17.56 -11.96
N GLU A 83 -6.87 -18.77 -12.54
CA GLU A 83 -7.92 -19.77 -12.36
C GLU A 83 -8.03 -20.24 -10.90
N GLU A 84 -6.90 -20.31 -10.19
CA GLU A 84 -6.86 -20.68 -8.79
C GLU A 84 -7.49 -19.58 -7.93
N MET A 85 -7.13 -18.33 -8.19
CA MET A 85 -7.74 -17.17 -7.53
C MET A 85 -9.27 -17.18 -7.67
N LEU A 86 -9.78 -17.37 -8.90
CA LEU A 86 -11.23 -17.36 -9.18
C LEU A 86 -11.97 -18.56 -8.56
N SER A 87 -11.32 -19.71 -8.42
CA SER A 87 -11.96 -20.94 -7.94
C SER A 87 -11.82 -21.16 -6.42
N ARG A 88 -10.80 -20.56 -5.79
CA ARG A 88 -10.52 -20.72 -4.36
C ARG A 88 -11.10 -19.61 -3.51
N ASN A 89 -11.19 -18.39 -4.04
CA ASN A 89 -11.82 -17.29 -3.33
C ASN A 89 -13.32 -17.50 -3.20
N ARG A 90 -13.85 -17.26 -2.00
CA ARG A 90 -15.26 -17.52 -1.67
C ARG A 90 -16.16 -16.29 -1.85
N VAL A 91 -15.57 -15.18 -2.26
CA VAL A 91 -16.25 -13.90 -2.48
C VAL A 91 -15.86 -13.31 -3.82
N SER A 92 -16.80 -12.61 -4.44
CA SER A 92 -16.56 -11.94 -5.72
C SER A 92 -15.98 -10.54 -5.51
N LEU A 93 -15.25 -10.05 -6.52
CA LEU A 93 -14.64 -8.72 -6.50
C LEU A 93 -15.65 -7.58 -6.22
N PRO A 94 -16.89 -7.57 -6.77
CA PRO A 94 -17.85 -6.51 -6.44
C PRO A 94 -18.24 -6.46 -4.95
N ILE A 95 -18.30 -7.61 -4.27
CA ILE A 95 -18.58 -7.66 -2.83
C ILE A 95 -17.39 -7.07 -2.06
N VAL A 96 -16.17 -7.42 -2.46
CA VAL A 96 -14.94 -6.87 -1.88
C VAL A 96 -14.89 -5.34 -2.03
N ILE A 97 -15.11 -4.83 -3.25
CA ILE A 97 -15.13 -3.38 -3.52
C ILE A 97 -16.18 -2.66 -2.66
N ARG A 98 -17.40 -3.19 -2.58
CA ARG A 98 -18.47 -2.60 -1.75
C ARG A 98 -18.04 -2.47 -0.28
N ASP A 99 -17.44 -3.52 0.26
CA ASP A 99 -17.05 -3.55 1.67
C ASP A 99 -15.88 -2.63 1.97
N VAL A 100 -14.91 -2.57 1.06
CA VAL A 100 -13.80 -1.61 1.16
C VAL A 100 -14.30 -0.17 1.10
N ILE A 101 -15.28 0.14 0.23
CA ILE A 101 -15.92 1.46 0.21
C ILE A 101 -16.57 1.76 1.57
N PHE A 102 -17.29 0.79 2.13
CA PHE A 102 -17.91 0.93 3.45
C PHE A 102 -16.85 1.18 4.55
N GLN A 103 -15.74 0.45 4.50
CA GLN A 103 -14.61 0.61 5.42
C GLN A 103 -13.98 2.00 5.31
N HIS A 104 -13.79 2.52 4.09
CA HIS A 104 -13.29 3.87 3.86
C HIS A 104 -14.26 4.96 4.34
N VAL A 105 -15.57 4.74 4.28
CA VAL A 105 -16.55 5.66 4.89
C VAL A 105 -16.34 5.73 6.41
N ILE A 106 -16.20 4.57 7.07
CA ILE A 106 -15.93 4.52 8.52
C ILE A 106 -14.60 5.23 8.85
N GLN A 107 -13.52 4.91 8.14
CA GLN A 107 -12.21 5.54 8.30
C GLN A 107 -12.28 7.06 8.11
N SER A 108 -13.00 7.54 7.09
CA SER A 108 -13.14 8.97 6.81
C SER A 108 -13.92 9.69 7.90
N VAL A 109 -15.01 9.11 8.39
CA VAL A 109 -15.81 9.69 9.48
C VAL A 109 -14.98 9.76 10.76
N MET A 110 -14.30 8.68 11.13
CA MET A 110 -13.48 8.62 12.35
C MET A 110 -12.28 9.57 12.26
N GLY A 111 -11.59 9.59 11.13
CA GLY A 111 -10.46 10.47 10.89
C GLY A 111 -10.88 11.96 10.86
N TYR A 112 -12.04 12.28 10.29
CA TYR A 112 -12.59 13.64 10.34
C TYR A 112 -12.97 14.05 11.77
N ALA A 113 -13.55 13.14 12.55
CA ALA A 113 -13.85 13.41 13.95
C ALA A 113 -12.59 13.70 14.78
N LEU A 114 -11.49 12.96 14.55
CA LEU A 114 -10.19 13.26 15.15
C LEU A 114 -9.64 14.61 14.70
N TYR A 115 -9.71 14.90 13.39
CA TYR A 115 -9.29 16.19 12.85
C TYR A 115 -10.02 17.38 13.50
N CYS A 116 -11.32 17.25 13.78
CA CYS A 116 -12.12 18.30 14.42
C CYS A 116 -11.70 18.63 15.86
N ILE A 117 -11.01 17.72 16.54
CA ILE A 117 -10.53 17.92 17.92
C ILE A 117 -9.02 18.19 17.99
N ASP A 118 -8.30 18.03 16.88
CA ASP A 118 -6.87 18.31 16.82
C ASP A 118 -6.59 19.82 16.94
N PRO A 119 -5.57 20.21 17.72
CA PRO A 119 -5.19 21.62 17.82
C PRO A 119 -4.67 22.13 16.49
N LEU A 120 -4.94 23.41 16.20
CA LEU A 120 -4.46 24.04 14.98
C LEU A 120 -2.92 24.02 14.95
N PRO A 121 -2.29 23.49 13.88
CA PRO A 121 -0.84 23.52 13.73
C PRO A 121 -0.31 24.96 13.73
N THR A 122 0.74 25.21 14.51
CA THR A 122 1.39 26.53 14.59
C THR A 122 2.88 26.47 14.25
N THR A 123 3.44 27.62 13.89
CA THR A 123 4.84 27.86 13.49
C THR A 123 5.30 29.23 13.98
N GLY A 124 6.59 29.55 13.86
CA GLY A 124 7.20 30.82 14.27
C GLY A 124 7.97 30.77 15.58
N TYR A 125 8.14 29.58 16.16
CA TYR A 125 8.87 29.33 17.41
C TYR A 125 10.09 28.42 17.23
N GLU A 126 10.31 27.87 16.03
CA GLU A 126 11.30 26.83 15.74
C GLU A 126 12.73 27.30 16.03
N ASN A 127 13.09 28.52 15.59
CA ASN A 127 14.40 29.11 15.86
C ASN A 127 14.63 29.35 17.36
N PHE A 128 13.58 29.72 18.09
CA PHE A 128 13.67 29.89 19.55
C PHE A 128 13.87 28.54 20.26
N GLU A 129 13.15 27.49 19.88
CA GLU A 129 13.33 26.15 20.45
C GLU A 129 14.72 25.56 20.13
N MET A 130 15.19 25.72 18.89
CA MET A 130 16.54 25.31 18.50
C MET A 130 17.61 26.12 19.23
N TRP A 131 17.41 27.43 19.44
CA TRP A 131 18.30 28.27 20.26
C TRP A 131 18.34 27.78 21.72
N GLN A 132 17.19 27.45 22.31
CA GLN A 132 17.15 26.89 23.66
C GLN A 132 17.91 25.56 23.74
N LEU A 133 17.75 24.69 22.74
CA LEU A 133 18.47 23.43 22.67
C LEU A 133 19.99 23.66 22.51
N ARG A 134 20.40 24.62 21.66
CA ARG A 134 21.81 24.98 21.47
C ARG A 134 22.47 25.41 22.77
N ASN A 135 21.79 26.23 23.58
CA ASN A 135 22.31 26.72 24.86
C ASN A 135 22.35 25.65 25.96
N LYS A 136 21.64 24.54 25.81
CA LYS A 136 21.69 23.39 26.73
C LYS A 136 22.74 22.35 26.33
N LEU A 137 23.14 22.31 25.06
CA LEU A 137 24.04 21.32 24.51
C LEU A 137 25.51 21.78 24.55
N PRO A 138 26.48 20.85 24.68
CA PRO A 138 27.91 21.17 24.64
C PRO A 138 28.34 21.93 23.37
N GLU A 139 29.38 22.75 23.49
CA GLU A 139 29.86 23.57 22.38
C GLU A 139 30.33 22.76 21.16
N TRP A 140 30.87 21.55 21.37
CA TRP A 140 31.36 20.68 20.32
C TRP A 140 30.26 20.11 19.40
N ILE A 141 28.99 20.20 19.81
CA ILE A 141 27.86 19.82 18.97
C ILE A 141 27.61 20.94 17.95
N PRO A 142 27.74 20.67 16.64
CA PRO A 142 27.50 21.69 15.62
C PRO A 142 26.04 22.14 15.59
N THR A 143 25.80 23.44 15.42
CA THR A 143 24.43 23.99 15.27
C THR A 143 23.70 23.38 14.08
N THR A 144 24.40 23.04 13.00
CA THR A 144 23.83 22.34 11.85
C THR A 144 23.24 20.97 12.22
N LEU A 145 23.84 20.26 13.18
CA LEU A 145 23.30 18.99 13.66
C LEU A 145 22.00 19.20 14.46
N ILE A 146 21.94 20.27 15.27
CA ILE A 146 20.72 20.65 16.00
C ILE A 146 19.60 20.99 15.02
N TYR A 147 19.91 21.77 13.99
CA TYR A 147 18.97 22.11 12.92
C TYR A 147 18.44 20.87 12.20
N LEU A 148 19.35 19.99 11.74
CA LEU A 148 18.96 18.76 11.04
C LEU A 148 18.18 17.81 11.95
N TRP A 149 18.53 17.74 13.23
CA TRP A 149 17.79 16.97 14.23
C TRP A 149 16.36 17.51 14.40
N TYR A 150 16.21 18.83 14.55
CA TYR A 150 14.92 19.47 14.76
C TYR A 150 13.97 19.25 13.57
N TRP A 151 14.46 19.50 12.35
CA TRP A 151 13.62 19.44 11.14
C TRP A 151 13.41 18.03 10.59
N TYR A 152 14.36 17.12 10.79
CA TYR A 152 14.33 15.78 10.17
C TYR A 152 14.50 14.66 11.18
N GLY A 153 15.48 14.78 12.09
CA GLY A 153 15.81 13.72 13.05
C GLY A 153 14.64 13.31 13.93
N GLN A 154 13.91 14.28 14.48
CA GLN A 154 12.72 14.00 15.29
C GLN A 154 11.63 13.28 14.49
N SER A 155 11.38 13.70 13.25
CA SER A 155 10.41 13.04 12.37
C SER A 155 10.77 11.59 12.05
N LEU A 156 12.06 11.31 11.81
CA LEU A 156 12.54 9.94 11.59
C LEU A 156 12.35 9.07 12.83
N VAL A 157 12.60 9.62 14.03
CA VAL A 157 12.38 8.91 15.29
C VAL A 157 10.89 8.63 15.50
N ARG A 158 10.01 9.62 15.30
CA ARG A 158 8.55 9.42 15.39
C ARG A 158 8.07 8.36 14.41
N MET A 159 8.51 8.40 13.15
CA MET A 159 8.16 7.42 12.13
C MET A 159 8.62 6.01 12.50
N PHE A 160 9.87 5.87 12.99
CA PHE A 160 10.40 4.60 13.43
C PHE A 160 9.56 3.98 14.57
N PHE A 161 9.26 4.77 15.60
CA PHE A 161 8.40 4.30 16.69
C PHE A 161 6.96 4.04 16.23
N ALA A 162 6.42 4.84 15.32
CA ALA A 162 5.10 4.60 14.75
C ALA A 162 5.02 3.25 14.04
N PHE A 163 6.04 2.87 13.24
CA PHE A 163 6.11 1.54 12.62
C PHE A 163 6.13 0.43 13.66
N LEU A 164 6.93 0.57 14.74
CA LEU A 164 6.96 -0.42 15.82
C LEU A 164 5.62 -0.56 16.53
N ILE A 165 4.92 0.55 16.77
CA ILE A 165 3.59 0.54 17.41
C ILE A 165 2.57 -0.14 16.50
N ILE A 166 2.55 0.19 15.20
CA ILE A 166 1.64 -0.42 14.23
C ILE A 166 1.89 -1.93 14.13
N ASP A 167 3.14 -2.37 13.95
CA ASP A 167 3.50 -3.79 13.88
C ASP A 167 3.09 -4.53 15.16
N SER A 168 3.35 -3.93 16.32
CA SER A 168 2.96 -4.52 17.61
C SER A 168 1.45 -4.63 17.74
N TRP A 169 0.72 -3.58 17.40
CA TRP A 169 -0.73 -3.54 17.48
C TRP A 169 -1.36 -4.59 16.56
N GLN A 170 -0.96 -4.58 15.29
CA GLN A 170 -1.43 -5.49 14.26
C GLN A 170 -1.10 -6.95 14.59
N PHE A 171 0.16 -7.27 14.90
CA PHE A 171 0.56 -8.64 15.23
C PHE A 171 -0.26 -9.23 16.37
N HIS A 172 -0.39 -8.50 17.49
CA HIS A 172 -1.04 -9.04 18.68
C HIS A 172 -2.54 -9.24 18.44
N LEU A 173 -3.23 -8.27 17.84
CA LEU A 173 -4.65 -8.39 17.54
C LEU A 173 -4.92 -9.49 16.50
N HIS A 174 -4.12 -9.53 15.44
CA HIS A 174 -4.21 -10.55 14.39
C HIS A 174 -4.03 -11.95 14.99
N ARG A 175 -2.96 -12.17 15.76
CA ARG A 175 -2.70 -13.44 16.45
C ARG A 175 -3.80 -13.80 17.45
N ILE A 176 -4.30 -12.86 18.24
CA ILE A 176 -5.42 -13.10 19.17
C ILE A 176 -6.67 -13.57 18.42
N MET A 177 -6.98 -12.94 17.29
CA MET A 177 -8.11 -13.33 16.46
C MET A 177 -7.95 -14.75 15.91
N HIS A 178 -6.74 -15.18 15.53
CA HIS A 178 -6.47 -16.56 15.12
C HIS A 178 -6.52 -17.59 16.26
N LEU A 179 -6.01 -17.24 17.44
CA LEU A 179 -5.95 -18.16 18.57
C LEU A 179 -7.33 -18.37 19.22
N ASN A 180 -8.18 -17.36 19.19
CA ASN A 180 -9.53 -17.44 19.73
C ASN A 180 -10.55 -17.80 18.65
N LYS A 181 -11.11 -19.02 18.72
CA LYS A 181 -12.09 -19.53 17.74
C LYS A 181 -13.32 -18.63 17.55
N ALA A 182 -13.79 -17.97 18.61
CA ALA A 182 -14.95 -17.08 18.54
C ALA A 182 -14.60 -15.79 17.79
N LEU A 183 -13.45 -15.19 18.11
CA LEU A 183 -12.96 -13.99 17.42
C LEU A 183 -12.66 -14.28 15.95
N TYR A 184 -11.97 -15.39 15.65
CA TYR A 184 -11.72 -15.83 14.28
C TYR A 184 -13.03 -15.94 13.49
N LYS A 185 -13.98 -16.74 13.99
CA LYS A 185 -15.23 -16.98 13.26
C LYS A 185 -16.05 -15.70 13.08
N ARG A 186 -16.03 -14.78 14.04
CA ARG A 186 -16.82 -13.56 14.00
C ARG A 186 -16.21 -12.48 13.10
N PHE A 187 -14.90 -12.30 13.15
CA PHE A 187 -14.20 -11.17 12.56
C PHE A 187 -13.30 -11.65 11.42
N HIS A 188 -12.19 -12.32 11.76
CA HIS A 188 -11.09 -12.57 10.84
C HIS A 188 -11.35 -13.63 9.75
N SER A 189 -12.31 -14.53 9.97
CA SER A 189 -12.67 -15.53 8.95
C SER A 189 -13.27 -14.93 7.69
N ARG A 190 -13.77 -13.69 7.75
CA ARG A 190 -14.22 -12.93 6.57
C ARG A 190 -13.04 -12.60 5.67
N HIS A 191 -11.94 -12.13 6.25
CA HIS A 191 -10.71 -11.82 5.53
C HIS A 191 -10.16 -13.07 4.81
N HIS A 192 -10.08 -14.20 5.52
CA HIS A 192 -9.67 -15.51 4.98
C HIS A 192 -10.67 -16.15 3.98
N GLN A 193 -11.75 -15.47 3.60
CA GLN A 193 -12.54 -15.87 2.41
C GLN A 193 -11.76 -15.62 1.11
N LEU A 194 -10.75 -14.74 1.16
CA LEU A 194 -9.77 -14.50 0.11
C LEU A 194 -8.57 -15.43 0.27
N TYR A 195 -8.77 -16.70 -0.08
CA TYR A 195 -7.73 -17.72 0.00
C TYR A 195 -6.48 -17.40 -0.84
N VAL A 196 -6.69 -16.80 -2.02
CA VAL A 196 -5.63 -16.22 -2.84
C VAL A 196 -5.77 -14.70 -2.74
N PRO A 197 -4.90 -14.03 -1.97
CA PRO A 197 -4.92 -12.58 -1.84
C PRO A 197 -4.74 -11.88 -3.19
N TYR A 198 -5.42 -10.74 -3.34
CA TYR A 198 -5.23 -9.79 -4.43
C TYR A 198 -5.42 -8.37 -3.89
N ALA A 199 -4.89 -7.38 -4.61
CA ALA A 199 -4.70 -6.01 -4.09
C ALA A 199 -5.97 -5.36 -3.49
N TYR A 200 -7.13 -5.43 -4.17
CA TYR A 200 -8.40 -4.92 -3.64
C TYR A 200 -8.91 -5.65 -2.39
N GLY A 201 -8.39 -6.83 -2.10
CA GLY A 201 -8.68 -7.61 -0.92
C GLY A 201 -7.96 -7.14 0.34
N ALA A 202 -7.02 -6.21 0.23
CA ALA A 202 -6.17 -5.75 1.33
C ALA A 202 -6.96 -5.18 2.53
N LEU A 203 -8.10 -4.52 2.26
CA LEU A 203 -8.99 -3.99 3.29
C LEU A 203 -10.34 -4.74 3.33
N PHE A 204 -10.38 -5.97 2.80
CA PHE A 204 -11.56 -6.83 2.90
C PHE A 204 -11.56 -7.56 4.24
N ASN A 205 -12.20 -6.96 5.23
CA ASN A 205 -12.33 -7.51 6.58
C ASN A 205 -13.71 -7.20 7.17
N ASP A 206 -14.01 -7.76 8.35
CA ASP A 206 -15.21 -7.33 9.10
C ASP A 206 -15.06 -5.85 9.52
N PRO A 207 -16.11 -5.02 9.50
CA PRO A 207 -15.97 -3.59 9.82
C PRO A 207 -15.35 -3.30 11.19
N VAL A 208 -15.60 -4.15 12.19
CA VAL A 208 -14.99 -4.00 13.53
C VAL A 208 -13.50 -4.33 13.47
N GLU A 209 -13.15 -5.37 12.73
CA GLU A 209 -11.76 -5.76 12.52
C GLU A 209 -10.98 -4.69 11.76
N GLY A 210 -11.50 -4.20 10.64
CA GLY A 210 -10.85 -3.15 9.88
C GLY A 210 -10.73 -1.84 10.66
N PHE A 211 -11.71 -1.53 11.52
CA PHE A 211 -11.56 -0.39 12.42
C PHE A 211 -10.40 -0.62 13.40
N LEU A 212 -10.36 -1.77 14.08
CA LEU A 212 -9.34 -2.07 15.09
C LEU A 212 -7.93 -2.20 14.49
N LEU A 213 -7.77 -2.92 13.39
CA LEU A 213 -6.48 -3.17 12.75
C LEU A 213 -6.03 -1.97 11.92
N ASP A 214 -6.87 -1.50 10.99
CA ASP A 214 -6.43 -0.58 9.92
C ASP A 214 -6.51 0.90 10.34
N THR A 215 -7.43 1.23 11.26
CA THR A 215 -7.72 2.63 11.64
C THR A 215 -7.16 2.98 13.01
N LEU A 216 -7.49 2.17 14.02
CA LEU A 216 -7.15 2.47 15.40
C LEU A 216 -5.65 2.31 15.67
N GLY A 217 -4.99 1.31 15.08
CA GLY A 217 -3.55 1.10 15.25
C GLY A 217 -2.70 2.28 14.77
N THR A 218 -3.00 2.80 13.57
CA THR A 218 -2.32 3.96 12.99
C THR A 218 -2.66 5.25 13.74
N GLY A 219 -3.89 5.41 14.22
CA GLY A 219 -4.29 6.53 15.08
C GLY A 219 -3.61 6.52 16.45
N ILE A 220 -3.45 5.36 17.08
CA ILE A 220 -2.67 5.23 18.33
C ILE A 220 -1.21 5.59 18.07
N ALA A 221 -0.62 5.09 16.99
CA ALA A 221 0.77 5.38 16.63
C ALA A 221 1.01 6.89 16.44
N SER A 222 0.14 7.59 15.70
CA SER A 222 0.29 9.03 15.47
C SER A 222 0.11 9.86 16.74
N LEU A 223 -0.90 9.55 17.57
CA LEU A 223 -1.16 10.26 18.82
C LEU A 223 -0.04 10.07 19.84
N THR A 224 0.44 8.83 20.01
CA THR A 224 1.48 8.50 20.99
C THR A 224 2.85 9.04 20.62
N THR A 225 3.16 9.16 19.33
CA THR A 225 4.42 9.72 18.84
C THR A 225 4.36 11.25 18.62
N GLY A 226 3.17 11.85 18.72
CA GLY A 226 2.96 13.28 18.53
C GLY A 226 3.25 13.72 17.10
N MET A 227 2.82 12.93 16.11
CA MET A 227 3.05 13.22 14.71
C MET A 227 2.23 14.43 14.24
N THR A 228 2.88 15.27 13.43
CA THR A 228 2.25 16.34 12.68
C THR A 228 1.34 15.78 11.58
N PRO A 229 0.35 16.55 11.08
CA PRO A 229 -0.50 16.10 9.99
C PRO A 229 0.23 15.64 8.72
N ILE A 230 1.39 16.24 8.41
CA ILE A 230 2.22 15.83 7.27
C ILE A 230 2.92 14.49 7.54
N GLU A 231 3.46 14.30 8.74
CA GLU A 231 4.02 13.00 9.13
C GLU A 231 2.94 11.90 9.10
N CYS A 232 1.72 12.21 9.58
CA CYS A 232 0.56 11.31 9.47
C CYS A 232 0.21 11.01 8.01
N THR A 233 0.20 12.01 7.13
CA THR A 233 -0.04 11.82 5.69
C THR A 233 0.94 10.80 5.10
N ILE A 234 2.23 10.94 5.41
CA ILE A 234 3.27 10.01 4.95
C ILE A 234 3.05 8.63 5.54
N LEU A 235 2.89 8.52 6.86
CA LEU A 235 2.71 7.25 7.57
C LEU A 235 1.49 6.48 7.06
N TYR A 236 0.33 7.12 6.99
CA TYR A 236 -0.92 6.46 6.61
C TYR A 236 -0.87 6.04 5.15
N THR A 237 -0.41 6.91 4.26
CA THR A 237 -0.24 6.59 2.83
C THR A 237 0.70 5.41 2.64
N PHE A 238 1.87 5.45 3.28
CA PHE A 238 2.87 4.39 3.20
C PHE A 238 2.34 3.06 3.76
N SER A 239 1.69 3.09 4.92
CA SER A 239 1.10 1.89 5.55
C SER A 239 0.01 1.29 4.67
N THR A 240 -0.87 2.12 4.10
CA THR A 240 -1.93 1.65 3.20
C THR A 240 -1.35 1.02 1.93
N MET A 241 -0.35 1.65 1.31
CA MET A 241 0.32 1.06 0.16
C MET A 241 1.02 -0.25 0.51
N LYS A 242 1.67 -0.33 1.68
CA LYS A 242 2.30 -1.56 2.16
C LYS A 242 1.30 -2.69 2.32
N THR A 243 0.15 -2.44 2.95
CA THR A 243 -0.92 -3.45 3.09
C THR A 243 -1.43 -3.91 1.73
N VAL A 244 -1.58 -3.00 0.76
CA VAL A 244 -1.95 -3.37 -0.62
C VAL A 244 -0.89 -4.25 -1.29
N ASP A 245 0.40 -3.92 -1.12
CA ASP A 245 1.50 -4.73 -1.66
C ASP A 245 1.52 -6.14 -1.05
N ASP A 246 1.30 -6.27 0.26
CA ASP A 246 1.25 -7.58 0.94
C ASP A 246 0.13 -8.48 0.43
N HIS A 247 -0.89 -7.90 -0.18
CA HIS A 247 -2.01 -8.62 -0.78
C HIS A 247 -1.94 -8.66 -2.29
N CYS A 248 -0.92 -8.08 -2.94
CA CYS A 248 -0.99 -7.80 -4.37
C CYS A 248 -1.08 -9.05 -5.26
N GLY A 249 -0.67 -10.22 -4.75
CA GLY A 249 -0.65 -11.49 -5.48
C GLY A 249 0.56 -11.64 -6.42
N TYR A 250 1.53 -10.73 -6.33
CA TYR A 250 2.75 -10.71 -7.15
C TYR A 250 4.02 -10.62 -6.31
N SER A 251 5.07 -11.25 -6.83
CA SER A 251 6.44 -11.13 -6.33
C SER A 251 7.30 -10.45 -7.42
N LEU A 252 7.20 -9.13 -7.54
CA LEU A 252 7.90 -8.38 -8.58
C LEU A 252 9.38 -8.14 -8.19
N PRO A 253 10.34 -8.23 -9.12
CA PRO A 253 11.77 -8.20 -8.80
C PRO A 253 12.30 -6.83 -8.32
N PHE A 254 11.57 -5.74 -8.56
CA PHE A 254 11.95 -4.38 -8.17
C PHE A 254 10.89 -3.72 -7.30
N ASP A 255 10.04 -4.51 -6.65
CA ASP A 255 9.09 -3.94 -5.70
C ASP A 255 9.84 -3.42 -4.47
N LEU A 256 9.78 -2.11 -4.24
CA LEU A 256 10.50 -1.47 -3.14
C LEU A 256 10.01 -1.96 -1.78
N PHE A 257 8.71 -2.23 -1.61
CA PHE A 257 8.20 -2.73 -0.33
C PHE A 257 8.74 -4.11 -0.04
N GLN A 258 8.70 -5.01 -1.02
CA GLN A 258 9.16 -6.39 -0.85
C GLN A 258 10.69 -6.50 -0.71
N LEU A 259 11.44 -5.51 -1.21
CA LEU A 259 12.90 -5.40 -1.01
C LEU A 259 13.25 -4.84 0.37
N LEU A 260 12.48 -3.88 0.87
CA LEU A 260 12.77 -3.18 2.14
C LEU A 260 12.25 -3.95 3.36
N PHE A 261 11.13 -4.66 3.23
CA PHE A 261 10.43 -5.27 4.36
C PHE A 261 10.41 -6.80 4.27
N PRO A 262 10.70 -7.50 5.37
CA PRO A 262 10.67 -8.96 5.40
C PRO A 262 9.24 -9.51 5.35
N ASN A 263 8.24 -8.77 5.86
CA ASN A 263 6.86 -9.05 5.52
C ASN A 263 6.64 -8.55 4.08
N ASN A 264 6.24 -9.46 3.20
CA ASN A 264 5.93 -9.19 1.80
C ASN A 264 4.76 -10.09 1.34
N SER A 265 4.37 -9.93 0.08
CA SER A 265 3.27 -10.66 -0.54
C SER A 265 3.35 -12.18 -0.37
N ILE A 266 4.52 -12.80 -0.46
CA ILE A 266 4.69 -14.25 -0.27
C ILE A 266 4.53 -14.64 1.21
N TYR A 267 5.09 -13.84 2.12
CA TYR A 267 4.98 -14.07 3.56
C TYR A 267 3.53 -14.09 4.02
N HIS A 268 2.75 -13.10 3.54
CA HIS A 268 1.33 -12.97 3.83
C HIS A 268 0.48 -13.98 3.06
N ASP A 269 0.79 -14.29 1.81
CA ASP A 269 0.11 -15.34 1.05
C ASP A 269 0.19 -16.71 1.74
N ILE A 270 1.36 -17.09 2.27
CA ILE A 270 1.52 -18.31 3.06
C ILE A 270 0.53 -18.33 4.23
N HIS A 271 0.35 -17.21 4.93
CA HIS A 271 -0.58 -17.11 6.06
C HIS A 271 -2.04 -17.42 5.65
N HIS A 272 -2.48 -16.95 4.48
CA HIS A 272 -3.81 -17.25 3.93
C HIS A 272 -4.01 -18.71 3.51
N GLN A 273 -2.91 -19.46 3.28
CA GLN A 273 -3.00 -20.87 2.94
C GLN A 273 -3.49 -21.70 4.14
N HIS A 274 -4.22 -22.78 3.86
CA HIS A 274 -4.76 -23.66 4.91
C HIS A 274 -3.68 -24.23 5.85
N PHE A 275 -2.49 -24.51 5.32
CA PHE A 275 -1.36 -25.00 6.11
C PHE A 275 -0.64 -23.87 6.88
N GLY A 276 -0.77 -22.62 6.43
CA GLY A 276 -0.06 -21.46 6.98
C GLY A 276 -0.87 -20.60 7.95
N VAL A 277 -2.18 -20.85 8.10
CA VAL A 277 -3.12 -20.12 9.00
C VAL A 277 -2.70 -20.03 10.48
N LYS A 278 -1.66 -20.75 10.90
CA LYS A 278 -1.08 -20.75 12.25
C LYS A 278 0.28 -20.06 12.35
N TYR A 279 0.76 -19.48 11.26
CA TYR A 279 2.08 -18.89 11.12
C TYR A 279 1.96 -17.50 10.50
N ASN A 280 3.05 -16.73 10.54
CA ASN A 280 3.22 -15.46 9.82
C ASN A 280 2.15 -14.40 10.17
N PHE A 281 1.92 -14.14 11.46
CA PHE A 281 0.93 -13.15 11.91
C PHE A 281 1.41 -11.70 11.82
N SER A 282 2.71 -11.47 11.73
CA SER A 282 3.28 -10.12 11.72
C SER A 282 2.85 -9.41 10.46
N GLN A 283 2.38 -8.18 10.59
CA GLN A 283 2.03 -7.26 9.50
C GLN A 283 2.03 -5.83 10.07
N PRO A 284 2.25 -4.78 9.25
CA PRO A 284 2.58 -4.86 7.84
C PRO A 284 4.09 -4.80 7.53
N PHE A 285 4.98 -4.44 8.47
CA PHE A 285 6.37 -4.13 8.11
C PHE A 285 7.36 -5.25 8.42
N PHE A 286 7.57 -5.55 9.70
CA PHE A 286 8.65 -6.45 10.14
C PHE A 286 8.09 -7.79 10.65
N THR A 287 8.93 -8.82 10.69
CA THR A 287 8.56 -10.20 11.08
C THR A 287 9.13 -10.64 12.42
N PHE A 288 9.69 -9.70 13.19
CA PHE A 288 10.38 -10.00 14.45
C PHE A 288 9.42 -10.57 15.51
N TRP A 289 8.14 -10.18 15.49
CA TRP A 289 7.15 -10.73 16.41
C TRP A 289 6.88 -12.21 16.16
N ASP A 290 6.77 -12.64 14.91
CA ASP A 290 6.68 -14.07 14.61
C ASP A 290 7.93 -14.85 15.06
N THR A 291 9.10 -14.25 14.90
CA THR A 291 10.35 -14.85 15.38
C THR A 291 10.33 -14.99 16.90
N TRP A 292 9.89 -13.94 17.61
CA TRP A 292 9.82 -13.91 19.07
C TRP A 292 8.81 -14.92 19.64
N PHE A 293 7.65 -15.04 19.01
CA PHE A 293 6.57 -15.93 19.46
C PHE A 293 6.65 -17.35 18.86
N GLY A 294 7.67 -17.65 18.04
CA GLY A 294 7.85 -18.95 17.40
C GLY A 294 6.75 -19.29 16.40
N THR A 295 6.22 -18.28 15.69
CA THR A 295 5.14 -18.42 14.69
C THR A 295 5.61 -18.15 13.27
N THR A 296 6.91 -18.09 13.02
CA THR A 296 7.46 -18.02 11.65
C THR A 296 7.27 -19.34 10.91
N TYR A 297 6.77 -19.30 9.68
CA TYR A 297 6.77 -20.45 8.80
C TYR A 297 8.16 -20.69 8.22
N HIS A 298 8.68 -21.91 8.35
CA HIS A 298 10.05 -22.24 7.92
C HIS A 298 10.17 -22.81 6.50
N GLY A 299 9.07 -23.23 5.87
CA GLY A 299 9.08 -23.87 4.55
C GLY A 299 8.94 -22.88 3.36
N VAL A 300 9.44 -21.66 3.52
CA VAL A 300 9.21 -20.55 2.55
C VAL A 300 9.89 -20.85 1.22
N ASP A 301 11.12 -21.37 1.24
CA ASP A 301 11.89 -21.61 0.02
C ASP A 301 11.32 -22.77 -0.80
N GLU A 302 10.86 -23.83 -0.12
CA GLU A 302 10.15 -24.93 -0.76
C GLU A 302 8.83 -24.45 -1.35
N TYR A 303 8.09 -23.61 -0.63
CA TYR A 303 6.85 -23.01 -1.11
C TYR A 303 7.07 -22.16 -2.37
N LYS A 304 8.04 -21.25 -2.33
CA LYS A 304 8.41 -20.41 -3.48
C LYS A 304 8.79 -21.25 -4.69
N THR A 305 9.67 -22.23 -4.49
CA THR A 305 10.13 -23.11 -5.56
C THR A 305 8.98 -23.92 -6.17
N ALA A 306 8.04 -24.39 -5.34
CA ALA A 306 6.85 -25.10 -5.81
C ALA A 306 5.93 -24.20 -6.63
N GLN A 307 5.64 -22.99 -6.14
CA GLN A 307 4.78 -22.04 -6.85
C GLN A 307 5.42 -21.55 -8.15
N GLU A 308 6.71 -21.24 -8.16
CA GLU A 308 7.44 -20.84 -9.37
C GLU A 308 7.35 -21.91 -10.47
N LYS A 309 7.42 -23.20 -10.12
CA LYS A 309 7.25 -24.29 -11.09
C LYS A 309 5.85 -24.30 -11.70
N ILE A 310 4.82 -24.13 -10.88
CA ILE A 310 3.41 -24.09 -11.31
C ILE A 310 3.20 -22.87 -12.22
N THR A 311 3.63 -21.69 -11.78
CA THR A 311 3.52 -20.43 -12.53
C THR A 311 4.27 -20.51 -13.85
N LEU A 312 5.51 -21.03 -13.89
CA LEU A 312 6.25 -21.19 -15.13
C LEU A 312 5.58 -22.16 -16.11
N GLN A 313 4.98 -23.25 -15.61
CA GLN A 313 4.24 -24.19 -16.45
C GLN A 313 3.00 -23.52 -17.06
N LYS A 314 2.20 -22.83 -16.24
CA LYS A 314 1.00 -22.09 -16.67
C LYS A 314 1.35 -20.95 -17.62
N TYR A 315 2.43 -20.23 -17.35
CA TYR A 315 2.94 -19.17 -18.22
C TYR A 315 3.35 -19.70 -19.61
N ARG A 316 3.99 -20.87 -19.68
CA ARG A 316 4.32 -21.53 -20.96
C ARG A 316 3.06 -21.90 -21.74
N GLN A 317 2.04 -22.45 -21.07
CA GLN A 317 0.74 -22.76 -21.68
C GLN A 317 0.08 -21.49 -22.24
N PHE A 318 0.03 -20.43 -21.44
CA PHE A 318 -0.48 -19.12 -21.85
C PHE A 318 0.22 -18.56 -23.10
N LEU A 319 1.55 -18.64 -23.17
CA LEU A 319 2.30 -18.20 -24.36
C LEU A 319 1.96 -19.02 -25.61
N GLN A 320 1.80 -20.34 -25.46
CA GLN A 320 1.42 -21.23 -26.54
C GLN A 320 0.01 -20.91 -27.07
N GLU A 321 -0.96 -20.69 -26.17
CA GLU A 321 -2.31 -20.26 -26.53
C GLU A 321 -2.33 -18.92 -27.27
N ARG A 322 -1.56 -17.93 -26.80
CA ARG A 322 -1.44 -16.63 -27.50
C ARG A 322 -0.83 -16.79 -28.90
N LYS A 323 0.20 -17.62 -29.05
CA LYS A 323 0.82 -17.91 -30.34
C LYS A 323 -0.18 -18.58 -31.29
N ASN A 324 -0.94 -19.56 -30.79
CA ASN A 324 -1.98 -20.24 -31.56
C ASN A 324 -3.11 -19.28 -31.97
N LYS A 325 -3.59 -18.42 -31.06
CA LYS A 325 -4.62 -17.41 -31.36
C LYS A 325 -4.15 -16.42 -32.44
N ARG A 326 -2.90 -15.94 -32.36
CA ARG A 326 -2.30 -15.08 -33.40
C ARG A 326 -2.19 -15.79 -34.74
N ARG A 327 -1.74 -17.06 -34.75
CA ARG A 327 -1.66 -17.87 -35.96
C ARG A 327 -3.04 -18.06 -36.60
N ASN A 328 -4.05 -18.43 -35.82
CA ASN A 328 -5.41 -18.64 -36.32
C ASN A 328 -6.03 -17.34 -36.85
N ALA A 329 -5.82 -16.21 -36.17
CA ALA A 329 -6.27 -14.90 -36.66
C ALA A 329 -5.58 -14.50 -37.99
N ALA A 330 -4.29 -14.82 -38.14
CA ALA A 330 -3.57 -14.59 -39.39
C ALA A 330 -4.05 -15.51 -40.53
N ILE A 331 -4.44 -16.76 -40.23
CA ILE A 331 -5.06 -17.67 -41.20
C ILE A 331 -6.43 -17.15 -41.62
N ALA A 332 -7.29 -16.77 -40.67
CA ALA A 332 -8.62 -16.24 -40.95
C ALA A 332 -8.58 -14.98 -41.84
N LYS A 333 -7.61 -14.07 -41.63
CA LYS A 333 -7.39 -12.90 -42.49
C LYS A 333 -6.91 -13.22 -43.91
N LYS A 334 -6.39 -14.43 -44.15
CA LYS A 334 -5.92 -14.89 -45.46
C LYS A 334 -6.95 -15.75 -46.21
N MET A 335 -8.07 -16.12 -45.57
CA MET A 335 -9.15 -16.83 -46.26
C MET A 335 -9.93 -15.82 -47.11
N PRO A 336 -10.16 -16.09 -48.41
CA PRO A 336 -11.03 -15.26 -49.23
C PRO A 336 -12.46 -15.27 -48.66
N GLU A 337 -13.16 -14.13 -48.77
CA GLU A 337 -14.59 -14.08 -48.42
C GLU A 337 -15.35 -15.16 -49.20
N PRO A 338 -16.34 -15.84 -48.58
CA PRO A 338 -17.12 -16.84 -49.29
C PRO A 338 -17.80 -16.16 -50.47
N VAL A 339 -17.49 -16.65 -51.67
CA VAL A 339 -18.17 -16.26 -52.91
C VAL A 339 -19.65 -16.58 -52.71
N SER A 340 -20.50 -15.54 -52.66
CA SER A 340 -21.94 -15.72 -52.76
C SER A 340 -22.23 -16.30 -54.14
N SER A 341 -22.46 -17.62 -54.21
CA SER A 341 -22.99 -18.24 -55.42
C SER A 341 -24.47 -17.87 -55.53
N SER A 342 -24.75 -16.78 -56.25
CA SER A 342 -26.01 -16.64 -56.96
C SER A 342 -26.01 -17.68 -58.09
N SER A 343 -26.66 -18.82 -57.88
CA SER A 343 -27.14 -19.66 -58.97
C SER A 343 -28.64 -19.42 -59.05
N ASP A 344 -29.01 -18.41 -59.83
CA ASP A 344 -30.29 -18.38 -60.53
C ASP A 344 -30.26 -19.54 -61.54
N GLU A 345 -30.93 -20.64 -61.21
CA GLU A 345 -31.45 -21.57 -62.21
C GLU A 345 -32.93 -21.79 -61.87
N ASP A 346 -33.75 -20.99 -62.55
CA ASP A 346 -35.16 -21.26 -62.77
C ASP A 346 -35.29 -22.60 -63.52
N GLU A 347 -35.87 -23.61 -62.89
CA GLU A 347 -36.57 -24.66 -63.63
C GLU A 347 -37.98 -24.87 -63.04
N ASP A 348 -38.91 -24.51 -63.92
CA ASP A 348 -40.35 -24.47 -63.82
C ASP A 348 -40.92 -25.89 -63.95
N ILE A 349 -41.56 -26.45 -62.91
CA ILE A 349 -42.51 -27.57 -63.08
C ILE A 349 -43.72 -27.35 -62.16
N ASP A 350 -44.78 -26.86 -62.81
CA ASP A 350 -46.17 -26.85 -62.42
C ASP A 350 -46.73 -28.29 -62.35
N GLU A 351 -47.22 -28.74 -61.18
CA GLU A 351 -48.21 -29.81 -61.15
C GLU A 351 -49.18 -29.70 -59.95
N LYS A 352 -50.32 -29.07 -60.25
CA LYS A 352 -51.71 -29.46 -59.89
C LYS A 352 -52.05 -29.90 -58.46
N LYS A 353 -52.86 -29.04 -57.85
CA LYS A 353 -53.97 -29.33 -56.92
C LYS A 353 -54.65 -30.68 -57.17
N THR A 354 -54.82 -31.47 -56.11
CA THR A 354 -56.08 -32.17 -55.80
C THR A 354 -56.13 -32.61 -54.32
N ASN A 355 -57.26 -32.28 -53.69
CA ASN A 355 -57.84 -32.70 -52.40
C ASN A 355 -57.27 -32.19 -51.08
#